data_AF-A0A1I6R0X3-F1
#
_entry.id   AF-A0A1I6R0X3-F1
#
_cell.length_a   1.000
_cell.length_b   1.000
_cell.length_c   1.000
_cell.angle_alpha   90.00
_cell.angle_beta   90.00
_cell.angle_gamma   90.00
#
_symmetry.space_group_name_H-M   'P 1'
#
loop_
_entity.id
_entity.type
_entity.pdbx_description
1 polymer ?
#
loop_
_entity_poly.entity_id
_entity_poly.type
_entity_poly.pdbx_seq_one_letter_code
_entity_poly.pdbx_strand_id
1 'polypeptide(L)' 'MLALRLPPDLSPAVQRLVVWTALGCVLVRVAGGWRLERAASMRGTRGPAPKTIQDRTAQEAIRHGARVGAPEDLFGSAA' A
#
# COMPACT_ATOMS: atom_id res chain seq x y z
N MET A 1 14.16 15.24 2.04
CA MET A 1 12.83 15.14 2.66
C MET A 1 11.80 15.44 1.57
N LEU A 2 11.15 14.41 1.00
CA LEU A 2 10.19 14.62 -0.10
C LEU A 2 8.90 15.20 0.50
N ALA A 3 8.59 16.46 0.20
CA ALA A 3 7.31 17.06 0.62
C ALA A 3 6.20 16.42 -0.23
N LEU A 4 5.53 15.42 0.34
CA LEU A 4 4.39 14.74 -0.28
C LEU A 4 3.23 15.75 -0.35
N ARG A 5 3.07 16.45 -1.48
CA ARG A 5 1.91 17.32 -1.72
C ARG A 5 0.74 16.47 -2.18
N LEU A 6 -0.14 16.13 -1.25
CA LEU A 6 -1.41 15.46 -1.55
C LEU A 6 -2.48 16.50 -1.87
N PRO A 7 -3.25 16.33 -2.95
CA PRO A 7 -4.41 17.16 -3.22
C PRO A 7 -5.41 17.07 -2.04
N PRO A 8 -5.92 18.21 -1.54
CA PRO A 8 -6.84 18.21 -0.40
C PRO A 8 -8.18 17.54 -0.71
N ASP A 9 -8.55 17.47 -1.99
CA ASP A 9 -9.83 16.90 -2.46
C ASP A 9 -9.85 15.37 -2.47
N LEU A 10 -8.71 14.71 -2.21
CA LEU A 10 -8.66 13.25 -2.16
C LEU A 10 -9.35 12.72 -0.92
N SER A 11 -10.01 11.58 -1.06
CA SER A 11 -10.61 10.92 0.10
C SER A 11 -9.54 10.60 1.17
N PRO A 12 -9.87 10.65 2.48
CA PRO A 12 -8.94 10.30 3.54
C PRO A 12 -8.38 8.87 3.44
N ALA A 13 -9.07 7.98 2.71
CA ALA A 13 -8.57 6.64 2.44
C ALA A 13 -7.42 6.66 1.42
N VAL A 14 -7.58 7.38 0.31
CA VAL A 14 -6.56 7.53 -0.73
C VAL A 14 -5.32 8.25 -0.19
N GLN A 15 -5.51 9.34 0.56
CA GLN A 15 -4.40 10.07 1.17
C GLN A 15 -3.53 9.16 2.05
N ARG A 16 -4.16 8.32 2.89
CA ARG A 16 -3.44 7.36 3.74
C ARG A 16 -2.62 6.35 2.93
N LEU A 17 -3.15 5.83 1.81
CA LEU A 17 -2.41 4.88 0.97
C LEU A 17 -1.18 5.53 0.34
N VAL A 18 -1.30 6.77 -0.14
CA VAL A 18 -0.17 7.49 -0.73
C VAL A 18 0.90 7.80 0.32
N VAL A 19 0.50 8.19 1.54
CA VAL A 19 1.45 8.37 2.66
C VAL A 19 2.15 7.06 3.01
N TRP A 20 1.40 5.97 3.21
CA TRP A 20 2.00 4.68 3.59
C TRP A 20 2.97 4.16 2.53
N THR A 21 2.64 4.31 1.26
CA THR A 21 3.53 3.90 0.18
C THR A 21 4.76 4.78 0.05
N ALA A 22 4.67 6.08 0.39
CA ALA A 22 5.83 6.95 0.53
C ALA A 22 6.75 6.55 1.71
N LEU A 23 6.19 5.93 2.76
CA LEU A 23 6.94 5.37 3.89
C LEU A 23 7.53 3.98 3.62
N GLY A 24 7.38 3.45 2.40
CA GLY A 24 7.99 2.20 1.97
C GLY A 24 7.02 1.02 1.89
N CYS A 25 5.75 1.17 2.28
CA CYS A 25 4.75 0.14 2.01
C CYS A 25 4.47 0.00 0.51
N VAL A 26 3.87 -1.12 0.11
CA VAL A 26 3.47 -1.38 -1.28
C VAL A 26 2.04 -1.88 -1.34
N LEU A 27 1.28 -1.42 -2.34
CA LEU A 27 -0.02 -1.99 -2.67
C LEU A 27 0.18 -3.27 -3.47
N VAL A 28 -0.49 -4.35 -3.07
CA VAL A 28 -0.46 -5.63 -3.76
C VAL A 28 -1.87 -6.08 -4.11
N ARG A 29 -1.99 -6.76 -5.25
CA ARG A 29 -3.23 -7.40 -5.68
C ARG A 29 -3.28 -8.82 -5.11
N VAL A 30 -4.35 -9.15 -4.41
CA VAL A 30 -4.64 -10.49 -3.87
C VAL A 30 -5.99 -10.99 -4.41
N ALA A 31 -6.28 -12.29 -4.24
CA ALA A 31 -7.46 -12.95 -4.80
C ALA A 31 -8.83 -12.34 -4.39
N GLY A 32 -8.87 -11.38 -3.45
CA GLY A 32 -10.07 -10.70 -2.99
C GLY A 32 -10.00 -9.18 -3.00
N GLY A 33 -9.03 -8.58 -3.69
CA GLY A 33 -8.89 -7.11 -3.80
C GLY A 33 -7.47 -6.62 -3.59
N TRP A 34 -7.34 -5.43 -3.01
CA TRP A 34 -6.04 -4.82 -2.74
C TRP A 34 -5.67 -4.95 -1.26
N ARG A 35 -4.38 -5.13 -0.99
CA ARG A 35 -3.81 -5.08 0.36
C ARG A 35 -2.63 -4.13 0.36
N LEU A 36 -2.38 -3.51 1.51
CA LEU A 36 -1.15 -2.78 1.76
C LEU A 36 -0.17 -3.70 2.50
N GLU A 37 0.96 -4.00 1.88
CA GLU A 37 2.08 -4.71 2.48
C GLU A 37 3.12 -3.74 3.01
N ARG A 38 3.66 -4.05 4.19
CA ARG A 38 4.70 -3.22 4.82
C ARG A 38 6.05 -3.62 4.27
N ALA A 39 6.98 -2.67 4.16
CA ALA A 39 8.37 -3.02 3.87
C ALA A 39 8.94 -3.93 4.97
N ALA A 40 9.74 -4.91 4.60
CA ALA A 40 10.46 -5.79 5.53
C ALA A 40 11.31 -5.01 6.56
N SER A 41 11.71 -3.78 6.25
CA SER A 41 12.46 -2.89 7.14
C SER A 41 11.63 -2.21 8.24
N MET A 42 10.29 -2.24 8.17
CA MET A 42 9.42 -1.64 9.17
C MET A 42 9.26 -2.53 10.40
N ARG A 43 9.92 -2.18 11.52
CA ARG A 43 9.72 -2.85 12.82
C ARG A 43 8.35 -2.46 13.42
N GLY A 44 7.51 -3.45 13.76
CA GLY A 44 6.23 -3.19 14.42
C GLY A 44 5.28 -4.39 14.46
N THR A 45 4.38 -4.38 15.44
CA THR A 45 3.51 -5.47 15.91
C THR A 45 2.72 -6.23 14.83
N ARG A 46 2.58 -7.55 15.05
CA ARG A 46 1.59 -8.46 14.46
C ARG A 46 0.18 -7.92 14.77
N GLY A 47 -0.28 -6.95 13.98
CA GLY A 47 -1.68 -6.54 13.97
C GLY A 47 -2.52 -7.55 13.20
N PRO A 48 -3.86 -7.54 13.38
CA PRO A 48 -4.75 -8.29 12.51
C PRO A 48 -4.50 -7.91 11.05
N ALA A 49 -4.68 -8.88 10.14
CA ALA A 49 -4.48 -8.65 8.72
C ALA A 49 -5.28 -7.41 8.27
N PRO A 50 -4.68 -6.47 7.50
CA PRO A 50 -5.38 -5.28 7.05
C PRO A 50 -6.66 -5.68 6.31
N LYS A 51 -7.76 -4.93 6.54
CA LYS A 51 -8.96 -5.07 5.71
C LYS A 51 -8.59 -4.84 4.24
N THR A 52 -9.23 -5.59 3.35
CA THR A 52 -9.10 -5.40 1.91
C THR A 52 -9.49 -3.98 1.51
N ILE A 53 -8.68 -3.39 0.63
CA ILE A 53 -8.86 -2.06 0.07
C ILE A 53 -9.73 -2.21 -1.18
N GLN A 54 -10.74 -1.35 -1.30
CA GLN A 54 -11.61 -1.30 -2.47
C GLN A 54 -10.85 -0.90 -3.73
N ASP A 55 -11.21 -1.50 -4.87
CA ASP A 55 -10.54 -1.26 -6.16
C ASP A 55 -10.50 0.20 -6.56
N ARG A 56 -11.61 0.93 -6.37
CA ARG A 56 -11.69 2.37 -6.66
C ARG A 56 -10.63 3.15 -5.88
N THR A 57 -10.51 2.90 -4.57
CA THR A 57 -9.56 3.57 -3.68
C THR A 57 -8.12 3.23 -4.04
N ALA A 58 -7.83 1.97 -4.36
CA ALA A 58 -6.48 1.56 -4.74
C ALA A 58 -6.06 2.18 -6.08
N GLN A 59 -6.93 2.14 -7.09
CA GLN A 59 -6.66 2.74 -8.40
C GLN A 59 -6.45 4.25 -8.30
N GLU A 60 -7.26 4.94 -7.50
CA GLU A 60 -7.09 6.36 -7.26
C GLU A 60 -5.75 6.65 -6.59
N ALA A 61 -5.38 5.90 -5.53
CA ALA A 61 -4.08 6.05 -4.89
C ALA A 61 -2.91 5.80 -5.85
N ILE A 62 -3.00 4.80 -6.73
CA ILE A 62 -1.98 4.50 -7.74
C ILE A 62 -1.82 5.68 -8.72
N ARG A 63 -2.92 6.28 -9.17
CA ARG A 63 -2.88 7.49 -10.02
C ARG A 63 -2.18 8.67 -9.32
N HIS A 64 -2.20 8.71 -7.99
CA HIS A 64 -1.52 9.71 -7.16
C HIS A 64 -0.12 9.28 -6.69
N GLY A 65 0.47 8.25 -7.30
CA GLY A 65 1.86 7.85 -7.07
C GLY A 65 2.05 6.81 -5.98
N ALA A 66 0.98 6.14 -5.53
CA ALA A 66 1.12 5.01 -4.63
C ALA A 66 1.87 3.86 -5.32
N ARG A 67 2.85 3.28 -4.62
CA ARG A 67 3.68 2.18 -5.13
C ARG A 67 2.90 0.87 -5.17
N VAL A 68 3.06 0.12 -6.27
CA VAL A 68 2.49 -1.22 -6.46
C VAL A 68 3.62 -2.24 -6.47
N GLY A 69 3.45 -3.33 -5.74
CA GLY A 69 4.39 -4.45 -5.68
C GLY A 69 3.76 -5.75 -6.18
N ALA A 70 4.59 -6.78 -6.33
CA ALA A 70 4.12 -8.15 -6.37
C ALA A 70 3.84 -8.63 -4.94
N PRO A 71 2.83 -9.51 -4.72
CA PRO A 71 2.69 -10.18 -3.43
C PRO A 71 4.01 -10.89 -3.12
N GLU A 72 4.53 -10.72 -1.89
CA GLU A 72 5.67 -11.52 -1.45
C GLU A 72 5.26 -13.01 -1.55
N ASP A 73 6.01 -13.75 -2.37
CA ASP A 73 5.77 -15.15 -2.59
C ASP A 73 5.92 -15.86 -1.24
N LEU A 74 4.81 -16.31 -0.66
CA LEU A 74 4.78 -16.94 0.66
C LEU A 74 5.61 -18.23 0.72
N PHE A 75 6.10 -18.69 -0.44
CA PHE A 75 6.94 -19.86 -0.63
C PHE A 75 8.34 -19.55 -1.16
N GLY A 76 8.83 -18.31 -1.04
CA GLY A 76 10.24 -17.95 -1.21
C GLY A 76 10.87 -18.48 -2.50
N SER A 77 10.98 -17.63 -3.53
CA SER A 77 11.99 -17.88 -4.55
C SER A 77 13.38 -17.73 -3.90
N ALA A 78 13.89 -18.86 -3.42
CA ALA A 78 15.30 -19.14 -3.46
C ALA A 78 15.71 -19.20 -4.94
N ALA A 79 16.36 -18.15 -5.41
CA ALA A 79 17.17 -18.18 -6.62
C ALA A 79 18.34 -17.20 -6.44
#